data_AF-A0A496RRQ8-F1
#
_entry.id   AF-A0A496RRQ8-F1
#
_cell.length_a   1.000
_cell.length_b   1.000
_cell.length_c   1.000
_cell.angle_alpha   90.00
_cell.angle_beta   90.00
_cell.angle_gamma   90.00
#
_symmetry.space_group_name_H-M   'P 1'
#
loop_
_entity.id
_entity.type
_entity.pdbx_description
1 polymer ?
#
loop_
_entity_poly.entity_id
_entity_poly.type
_entity_poly.pdbx_seq_one_letter_code
_entity_poly.pdbx_strand_id
1 'polypeptide(L)' 'MRPKKYVNNVQGNDRKKYTENKKENKNMYIDTLKKMNGAGLCKIANELKLDDISGLRKQEVIFRILKAQA' A
#
# COMPACT_ATOMS: atom_id res chain seq x y z
N MET A 1 -49.81 -16.95 -14.12
CA MET A 1 -48.35 -16.80 -14.32
C MET A 1 -47.90 -15.60 -13.49
N ARG A 2 -47.08 -15.78 -12.43
CA ARG A 2 -46.65 -14.68 -11.53
C ARG A 2 -45.29 -14.13 -11.99
N PRO A 3 -45.11 -12.81 -12.14
CA PRO A 3 -43.81 -12.25 -12.48
C PRO A 3 -42.85 -12.32 -11.28
N LYS A 4 -41.63 -12.81 -11.53
CA LYS A 4 -40.53 -12.86 -10.56
C LYS A 4 -40.02 -11.44 -10.30
N LYS A 5 -40.02 -11.01 -9.03
CA LYS A 5 -39.32 -9.81 -8.58
C LYS A 5 -37.82 -10.11 -8.55
N TYR A 6 -37.03 -9.38 -9.33
CA TYR A 6 -35.58 -9.37 -9.18
C TYR A 6 -35.22 -8.27 -8.19
N VAL A 7 -34.75 -8.70 -7.01
CA VAL A 7 -34.17 -7.84 -5.98
C VAL A 7 -32.67 -7.84 -6.24
N ASN A 8 -32.10 -6.70 -6.63
CA ASN A 8 -30.65 -6.54 -6.70
C ASN A 8 -30.21 -5.50 -5.68
N ASN A 9 -29.74 -6.00 -4.54
CA ASN A 9 -28.97 -5.25 -3.55
C ASN A 9 -27.66 -4.82 -4.20
N VAL A 10 -27.54 -3.55 -4.58
CA VAL A 10 -26.23 -2.95 -4.87
C VAL A 10 -25.78 -2.26 -3.59
N GLN A 11 -25.15 -3.05 -2.72
CA GLN A 11 -24.46 -2.56 -1.54
C GLN A 11 -23.22 -1.80 -2.02
N GLY A 12 -23.37 -0.49 -2.21
CA GLY A 12 -22.31 0.42 -2.62
C GLY A 12 -21.26 0.49 -1.52
N ASN A 13 -20.18 -0.28 -1.70
CA ASN A 13 -19.02 -0.32 -0.82
C ASN A 13 -18.49 1.08 -0.53
N ASP A 14 -18.36 1.36 0.77
CA ASP A 14 -17.76 2.51 1.40
C ASP A 14 -16.41 2.88 0.75
N ARG A 15 -16.46 3.87 -0.14
CA ARG A 15 -15.27 4.55 -0.65
C ARG A 15 -14.71 5.38 0.51
N LYS A 16 -13.91 4.76 1.38
CA LYS A 16 -13.14 5.44 2.42
C LYS A 16 -12.32 6.55 1.76
N LYS A 17 -12.83 7.79 1.86
CA LYS A 17 -12.07 9.02 1.67
C LYS A 17 -10.98 9.02 2.73
N TYR A 18 -9.76 8.67 2.35
CA TYR A 18 -8.61 8.95 3.19
C TYR A 18 -8.41 10.46 3.17
N THR A 19 -8.84 11.06 4.27
CA THR A 19 -8.64 12.46 4.63
C THR A 19 -7.17 12.80 4.54
N GLU A 20 -6.89 13.80 3.72
CA GLU A 20 -5.60 14.47 3.59
C GLU A 20 -5.27 15.18 4.91
N ASN A 21 -4.78 14.42 5.91
CA ASN A 21 -4.30 14.98 7.17
C ASN A 21 -2.77 15.01 7.16
N LYS A 22 -2.26 16.12 6.63
CA LYS A 22 -1.25 16.99 7.24
C LYS A 22 -0.63 16.44 8.55
N LYS A 23 0.44 15.66 8.41
CA LYS A 23 1.53 15.56 9.39
C LYS A 23 2.72 14.90 8.71
N GLU A 24 3.89 15.41 9.00
CA GLU A 24 5.23 15.05 8.53
C GLU A 24 5.57 13.57 8.82
N ASN A 25 4.85 12.65 8.19
CA ASN A 25 5.00 11.22 8.40
C ASN A 25 6.18 10.73 7.54
N LYS A 26 7.36 10.71 8.16
CA LYS A 26 8.48 9.87 7.71
C LYS A 26 8.14 8.36 7.74
N ASN A 27 6.96 7.98 8.24
CA ASN A 27 6.44 6.61 8.15
C ASN A 27 5.62 6.43 6.88
N MET A 28 6.22 5.74 5.91
CA MET A 28 5.51 5.33 4.71
C MET A 28 4.55 4.19 5.07
N TYR A 29 3.25 4.40 4.85
CA TYR A 29 2.25 3.34 5.03
C TYR A 29 2.52 2.15 4.10
N ILE A 30 2.33 0.93 4.61
CA ILE A 30 2.56 -0.33 3.89
C ILE A 30 1.78 -0.40 2.57
N ASP A 31 0.58 0.17 2.50
CA ASP A 31 -0.24 0.24 1.29
C ASP A 31 0.42 1.07 0.18
N THR A 32 1.16 2.12 0.54
CA THR A 32 1.91 2.97 -0.40
C THR A 32 3.10 2.19 -0.96
N LEU A 33 3.85 1.51 -0.08
CA LEU A 33 5.00 0.69 -0.48
C LEU A 33 4.57 -0.51 -1.36
N LYS A 34 3.41 -1.13 -1.09
CA LYS A 34 2.86 -2.21 -1.92
C LYS A 34 2.52 -1.74 -3.35
N LYS A 35 2.03 -0.51 -3.50
CA LYS A 35 1.68 0.10 -4.80
C LYS A 35 2.91 0.58 -5.58
N MET A 36 4.02 0.87 -4.92
CA MET A 36 5.26 1.28 -5.58
C MET A 36 5.87 0.16 -6.42
N ASN A 37 6.53 0.53 -7.51
CA ASN A 37 7.26 -0.42 -8.35
C ASN A 37 8.61 -0.79 -7.70
N GLY A 38 9.22 -1.91 -8.11
CA GLY A 38 10.49 -2.39 -7.55
C GLY A 38 11.59 -1.33 -7.56
N ALA A 39 11.72 -0.58 -8.65
CA ALA A 39 12.67 0.53 -8.76
C ALA A 39 12.41 1.66 -7.75
N GLY A 40 11.13 1.95 -7.44
CA GLY A 40 10.76 2.94 -6.43
C GLY A 40 11.10 2.48 -5.02
N LEU A 41 10.88 1.20 -4.73
CA LEU A 41 11.29 0.59 -3.47
C LEU A 41 12.81 0.57 -3.30
N CYS A 42 13.58 0.30 -4.37
CA CYS A 42 15.04 0.38 -4.33
C CYS A 42 15.54 1.81 -4.05
N LYS A 43 14.89 2.84 -4.62
CA LYS A 43 15.24 4.24 -4.31
C LYS A 43 15.04 4.56 -2.83
N ILE A 44 13.89 4.19 -2.25
CA ILE A 44 13.60 4.42 -0.84
C ILE A 44 14.58 3.66 0.06
N ALA A 45 14.87 2.42 -0.30
CA ALA A 45 15.82 1.62 0.45
C ALA A 45 17.26 2.20 0.37
N ASN A 46 17.67 2.77 -0.76
CA ASN A 46 18.93 3.52 -0.87
C ASN A 46 18.92 4.80 -0.01
N GLU A 47 17.80 5.53 0.05
CA GLU A 47 17.65 6.70 0.93
C GLU A 47 17.77 6.32 2.42
N LEU A 48 17.25 5.14 2.78
CA LEU A 48 17.35 4.57 4.12
C LEU A 48 18.70 3.86 4.38
N LYS A 49 19.64 3.91 3.43
CA LYS A 49 20.94 3.22 3.49
C LYS A 49 20.81 1.72 3.84
N LEU A 50 19.82 1.05 3.26
CA LEU A 50 19.66 -0.39 3.36
C LEU A 50 20.56 -1.10 2.36
N ASP A 51 21.66 -1.67 2.83
CA ASP A 51 22.50 -2.58 2.04
C ASP A 51 21.79 -3.92 1.77
N ASP A 52 22.15 -4.60 0.68
CA ASP A 52 21.65 -5.94 0.31
C ASP A 52 20.13 -6.04 0.03
N ILE A 53 19.55 -5.05 -0.65
CA ILE A 53 18.17 -5.15 -1.20
C ILE A 53 18.11 -5.75 -2.60
N SER A 54 19.25 -5.83 -3.30
CA SER A 54 19.34 -6.41 -4.64
C SER A 54 19.08 -7.92 -4.57
N GLY A 55 18.18 -8.43 -5.40
CA GLY A 55 17.80 -9.85 -5.41
C GLY A 55 16.73 -10.26 -4.39
N LEU A 56 16.31 -9.36 -3.49
CA LEU A 56 15.22 -9.64 -2.55
C LEU A 56 13.85 -9.59 -3.24
N ARG A 57 12.91 -10.37 -2.72
CA ARG A 57 11.51 -10.28 -3.15
C ARG A 57 10.92 -8.93 -2.73
N LYS A 58 9.99 -8.41 -3.54
CA LYS A 58 9.30 -7.14 -3.29
C LYS A 58 8.77 -7.02 -1.84
N GLN A 59 8.17 -8.07 -1.31
CA GLN A 59 7.66 -8.09 0.07
C GLN A 59 8.76 -7.94 1.13
N GLU A 60 9.93 -8.58 0.94
CA GLU A 60 11.06 -8.44 1.84
C GLU A 60 11.65 -7.03 1.82
N VAL A 61 11.75 -6.42 0.63
CA VAL A 61 12.19 -5.03 0.51
C VAL A 61 11.24 -4.10 1.27
N ILE A 62 9.93 -4.28 1.12
CA ILE A 62 8.92 -3.51 1.87
C ILE A 62 9.09 -3.72 3.38
N PHE A 63 9.29 -4.95 3.83
CA PHE A 63 9.44 -5.25 5.25
C PHE A 63 10.70 -4.62 5.84
N ARG A 64 11.83 -4.66 5.11
CA ARG A 64 13.07 -3.98 5.51
C ARG A 64 12.91 -2.47 5.57
N ILE A 65 12.25 -1.86 4.60
CA ILE A 65 11.93 -0.42 4.59
C ILE A 65 11.10 -0.04 5.82
N LEU A 66 10.04 -0.81 6.11
CA LEU A 66 9.19 -0.56 7.29
C LEU A 66 9.96 -0.73 8.60
N LYS A 67 10.84 -1.73 8.69
CA LYS A 67 11.69 -1.96 9.86
C LYS A 67 12.70 -0.82 10.07
N ALA A 68 13.22 -0.23 9.00
CA ALA A 68 14.17 0.89 9.09
C ALA A 68 13.50 2.23 9.43
N GLN A 69 12.17 2.32 9.27
CA GLN A 69 11.38 3.50 9.64
C GLN A 69 10.86 3.45 11.09
N ALA A 70 10.77 2.25 11.69
CA ALA A 70 10.33 2.03 13.07
C ALA A 70 11.47 2.25 14.07
#